data_AF-A0A1I5WKN0-F1
#
_entry.id   AF-A0A1I5WKN0-F1
#
_cell.length_a   1.000
_cell.length_b   1.000
_cell.length_c   1.000
_cell.angle_alpha   90.00
_cell.angle_beta   90.00
_cell.angle_gamma   90.00
#
_symmetry.space_group_name_H-M   'P 1'
#
loop_
_entity.id
_entity.type
_entity.pdbx_description
1 polymer ?
#
loop_
_entity_poly.entity_id
_entity_poly.type
_entity_poly.pdbx_seq_one_letter_code
_entity_poly.pdbx_strand_id
1 'polypeptide(L)'
;MTKIEKLKEVVETLRSENGCPWDKVQTHESLKPACIEEAAEVISGINILSETGNPENLKEELGDLLLQVMFHAVIAEEEGLFTFDEVIEGISEKMIRRHPHVFSGVNYASVEEQHAAWDAIKAQEKKGKEWQAEYLPGAFKEAKTLIEKARERKGL
;
A
#
# COMPACT_ATOMS: atom_id res chain seq x y z
N MET A 1 0.94 23.68 -0.80
CA MET A 1 0.48 22.48 -0.09
C MET A 1 -0.44 21.67 -0.98
N THR A 2 0.04 20.53 -1.48
CA THR A 2 -0.77 19.54 -2.19
C THR A 2 -1.70 18.81 -1.23
N LYS A 3 -2.70 18.08 -1.75
CA LYS A 3 -3.61 17.30 -0.89
C LYS A 3 -2.89 16.17 -0.15
N ILE A 4 -1.84 15.62 -0.75
CA ILE A 4 -1.05 14.56 -0.15
C ILE A 4 -0.12 15.12 0.95
N GLU A 5 0.48 16.29 0.76
CA GLU A 5 1.22 17.01 1.81
C GLU A 5 0.33 17.30 3.02
N LYS A 6 -0.92 17.71 2.78
CA LYS A 6 -1.90 17.92 3.87
C LYS A 6 -2.15 16.64 4.68
N LEU A 7 -2.24 15.47 4.04
CA LEU A 7 -2.43 14.20 4.74
C LEU A 7 -1.19 13.86 5.59
N LYS A 8 0.02 14.08 5.04
CA LYS A 8 1.27 13.91 5.79
C LYS A 8 1.28 14.78 7.04
N GLU A 9 1.00 16.08 6.91
CA GLU A 9 0.96 17.03 8.03
C GLU A 9 -0.06 16.63 9.10
N VAL A 10 -1.22 16.09 8.70
CA VAL A 10 -2.21 15.57 9.65
C VAL A 10 -1.61 14.43 10.46
N VAL A 11 -0.99 13.43 9.83
CA VAL A 11 -0.38 12.29 10.54
C VAL A 11 0.79 12.73 11.42
N GLU A 12 1.66 13.62 10.95
CA GLU A 12 2.73 14.23 11.75
C GLU A 12 2.18 14.96 12.98
N THR A 13 1.10 15.73 12.80
CA THR A 13 0.43 16.44 13.91
C THR A 13 -0.15 15.45 14.92
N LEU A 14 -0.81 14.39 14.46
CA LEU A 14 -1.37 13.33 15.31
C LEU A 14 -0.29 12.63 16.13
N ARG A 15 0.92 12.46 15.57
CA ARG A 15 2.05 11.80 16.24
C ARG A 15 2.97 12.74 17.02
N SER A 16 2.79 14.04 16.88
CA SER A 16 3.62 15.06 17.56
C SER A 16 3.54 14.99 19.10
N GLU A 17 4.39 15.75 19.78
CA GLU A 17 4.43 15.78 21.25
C GLU A 17 3.06 16.02 21.88
N ASN A 18 2.30 16.97 21.32
CA ASN A 18 0.96 17.38 21.75
C ASN A 18 -0.16 16.74 20.92
N GLY A 19 0.16 15.69 20.16
CA GLY A 19 -0.76 14.97 19.28
C GLY A 19 -1.70 14.02 20.03
N CYS A 20 -2.32 13.12 19.27
CA CYS A 20 -3.20 12.09 19.81
C CYS A 20 -2.38 10.98 20.50
N PRO A 21 -2.68 10.66 21.78
CA PRO A 21 -1.96 9.61 22.49
C PRO A 21 -2.03 8.24 21.82
N TRP A 22 -3.12 7.94 21.11
CA TRP A 22 -3.30 6.66 20.42
C TRP A 22 -2.46 6.57 19.14
N ASP A 23 -2.41 7.64 18.35
CA ASP A 23 -1.64 7.69 17.10
C ASP A 23 -0.13 7.72 17.37
N LYS A 24 0.28 8.46 18.40
CA LYS A 24 1.69 8.62 18.81
C LYS A 24 2.37 7.31 19.21
N VAL A 25 1.62 6.36 19.81
CA VAL A 25 2.19 5.07 20.26
C VAL A 25 2.20 4.01 19.17
N GLN A 26 1.67 4.29 17.98
CA GLN A 26 1.67 3.31 16.88
C GLN A 26 3.10 3.05 16.38
N THR A 27 3.37 1.78 16.05
CA THR A 27 4.60 1.29 15.39
C THR A 27 4.25 0.56 14.09
N HIS A 28 5.25 0.18 13.30
CA HIS A 28 5.03 -0.67 12.13
C HIS A 28 4.28 -1.97 12.49
N GLU A 29 4.58 -2.58 13.62
CA GLU A 29 3.96 -3.81 14.08
C GLU A 29 2.52 -3.63 14.56
N SER A 30 2.24 -2.54 15.29
CA SER A 30 0.90 -2.30 15.84
C SER A 30 -0.13 -1.97 14.76
N LEU A 31 0.33 -1.45 13.62
CA LEU A 31 -0.51 -1.08 12.47
C LEU A 31 -0.84 -2.25 11.52
N LYS A 32 -0.13 -3.39 11.62
CA LYS A 32 -0.41 -4.58 10.78
C LYS A 32 -1.89 -5.00 10.76
N PRO A 33 -2.62 -5.05 11.90
CA PRO A 33 -4.03 -5.45 11.91
C PRO A 33 -4.91 -4.51 11.08
N ALA A 34 -4.76 -3.19 11.27
CA ALA A 34 -5.53 -2.20 10.52
C ALA A 34 -5.17 -2.27 9.02
N CYS A 35 -3.88 -2.34 8.67
CA CYS A 35 -3.44 -2.42 7.28
C CYS A 35 -4.09 -3.56 6.48
N ILE A 36 -4.16 -4.77 7.04
CA ILE A 36 -4.81 -5.88 6.34
C ILE A 36 -6.34 -5.79 6.35
N GLU A 37 -6.90 -5.18 7.38
CA GLU A 37 -8.34 -4.96 7.50
C GLU A 37 -8.84 -3.95 6.46
N GLU A 38 -8.22 -2.77 6.36
CA GLU A 38 -8.57 -1.76 5.33
C GLU A 38 -8.44 -2.34 3.92
N ALA A 39 -7.43 -3.19 3.69
CA ALA A 39 -7.29 -3.90 2.41
C ALA A 39 -8.47 -4.85 2.12
N ALA A 40 -9.06 -5.46 3.16
CA ALA A 40 -10.28 -6.26 3.03
C ALA A 40 -11.54 -5.38 2.90
N GLU A 41 -11.60 -4.22 3.53
CA GLU A 41 -12.72 -3.28 3.40
C GLU A 41 -12.76 -2.67 1.99
N VAL A 42 -11.60 -2.41 1.35
CA VAL A 42 -11.53 -2.07 -0.08
C VAL A 42 -12.22 -3.13 -0.96
N ILE A 43 -12.09 -4.42 -0.62
CA ILE A 43 -12.81 -5.49 -1.34
C ILE A 43 -14.33 -5.34 -1.14
N SER A 44 -14.77 -5.01 0.08
CA SER A 44 -16.18 -4.69 0.36
C SER A 44 -16.66 -3.51 -0.50
N GLY A 45 -15.89 -2.43 -0.58
CA GLY A 45 -16.21 -1.27 -1.42
C GLY A 45 -16.32 -1.61 -2.91
N ILE A 46 -15.42 -2.47 -3.43
CA ILE A 46 -15.50 -2.98 -4.81
C ILE A 46 -16.79 -3.81 -5.02
N ASN A 47 -17.15 -4.66 -4.06
CA ASN A 47 -18.36 -5.48 -4.14
C ASN A 47 -19.62 -4.60 -4.14
N ILE A 48 -19.70 -3.63 -3.21
CA ILE A 48 -20.81 -2.66 -3.13
C ILE A 48 -20.92 -1.87 -4.44
N LEU A 49 -19.80 -1.37 -4.98
CA LEU A 49 -19.80 -0.68 -6.26
C LEU A 49 -20.33 -1.57 -7.39
N SER A 50 -19.90 -2.83 -7.44
CA SER A 50 -20.30 -3.78 -8.48
C SER A 50 -21.79 -4.14 -8.41
N GLU A 51 -22.35 -4.27 -7.20
CA GLU A 51 -23.74 -4.67 -6.99
C GLU A 51 -24.72 -3.50 -7.08
N THR A 52 -24.31 -2.31 -6.63
CA THR A 52 -25.22 -1.17 -6.43
C THR A 52 -24.91 0.03 -7.31
N GLY A 53 -23.72 0.08 -7.91
CA GLY A 53 -23.21 1.26 -8.62
C GLY A 53 -22.78 2.41 -7.69
N ASN A 54 -22.82 2.23 -6.37
CA ASN A 54 -22.44 3.26 -5.40
C ASN A 54 -20.92 3.23 -5.12
N PRO A 55 -20.16 4.29 -5.45
CA PRO A 55 -18.70 4.34 -5.25
C PRO A 55 -18.28 4.87 -3.88
N GLU A 56 -19.21 5.33 -3.04
CA GLU A 56 -18.86 6.11 -1.85
C GLU A 56 -18.06 5.30 -0.84
N ASN A 57 -18.45 4.05 -0.57
CA ASN A 57 -17.69 3.18 0.32
C ASN A 57 -16.28 2.90 -0.26
N LEU A 58 -16.16 2.55 -1.55
CA LEU A 58 -14.84 2.34 -2.17
C LEU A 58 -13.90 3.56 -2.01
N LYS A 59 -14.44 4.77 -2.14
CA LYS A 59 -13.66 6.00 -1.96
C LYS A 59 -13.17 6.18 -0.52
N GLU A 60 -13.99 5.82 0.47
CA GLU A 60 -13.67 5.83 1.90
C GLU A 60 -12.55 4.83 2.21
N GLU A 61 -12.75 3.55 1.86
CA GLU A 61 -11.78 2.49 2.18
C GLU A 61 -10.43 2.67 1.47
N LEU A 62 -10.41 3.25 0.26
CA LEU A 62 -9.16 3.62 -0.41
C LEU A 62 -8.41 4.75 0.33
N GLY A 63 -9.15 5.64 0.98
CA GLY A 63 -8.59 6.67 1.84
C GLY A 63 -7.98 6.08 3.11
N ASP A 64 -8.66 5.13 3.74
CA ASP A 64 -8.17 4.47 4.95
C ASP A 64 -6.95 3.59 4.67
N LEU A 65 -6.93 2.86 3.54
CA LEU A 65 -5.74 2.14 3.11
C LEU A 65 -4.57 3.09 2.80
N LEU A 66 -4.83 4.27 2.22
CA LEU A 66 -3.80 5.29 2.01
C LEU A 66 -3.28 5.86 3.34
N LEU A 67 -4.15 6.02 4.34
CA LEU A 67 -3.75 6.46 5.68
C LEU A 67 -2.76 5.48 6.31
N GLN A 68 -2.95 4.17 6.14
CA GLN A 68 -2.01 3.15 6.61
C GLN A 68 -0.61 3.31 5.97
N VAL A 69 -0.54 3.59 4.67
CA VAL A 69 0.72 3.89 3.97
C VAL A 69 1.38 5.15 4.55
N MET A 70 0.59 6.20 4.80
CA MET A 70 1.12 7.45 5.36
C MET A 70 1.68 7.27 6.77
N PHE A 71 0.98 6.53 7.64
CA PHE A 71 1.49 6.23 8.98
C PHE A 71 2.83 5.52 8.95
N HIS A 72 2.97 4.47 8.13
CA HIS A 72 4.26 3.78 7.99
C HIS A 72 5.36 4.70 7.46
N ALA A 73 5.05 5.59 6.51
CA ALA A 73 6.04 6.53 5.98
C ALA A 73 6.48 7.57 7.01
N VAL A 74 5.55 8.12 7.81
CA VAL A 74 5.87 9.08 8.87
C VAL A 74 6.68 8.41 9.98
N ILE A 75 6.32 7.18 10.41
CA ILE A 75 7.10 6.41 11.39
C ILE A 75 8.52 6.15 10.86
N ALA A 76 8.65 5.73 9.60
CA ALA A 76 9.95 5.47 8.99
C ALA A 76 10.82 6.74 8.91
N GLU A 77 10.22 7.90 8.67
CA GLU A 77 10.91 9.18 8.64
C GLU A 77 11.37 9.60 10.05
N GLU A 78 10.53 9.40 11.07
CA GLU A 78 10.88 9.58 12.49
C GLU A 78 12.06 8.68 12.91
N GLU A 79 12.13 7.47 12.36
CA GLU A 79 13.19 6.49 12.62
C GLU A 79 14.43 6.67 11.72
N GLY A 80 14.39 7.61 10.77
CA GLY A 80 15.49 7.88 9.82
C GLY A 80 15.73 6.75 8.81
N LEU A 81 14.70 5.96 8.49
CA LEU A 81 14.76 4.80 7.58
C LEU A 81 14.51 5.19 6.12
N PHE A 82 13.40 5.86 5.85
CA PHE A 82 13.00 6.37 4.52
C PHE A 82 11.87 7.40 4.65
N THR A 83 11.67 8.19 3.60
CA THR A 83 10.62 9.22 3.50
C THR A 83 9.44 8.77 2.65
N PHE A 84 8.30 9.45 2.78
CA PHE A 84 7.15 9.24 1.90
C PHE A 84 7.47 9.53 0.42
N ASP A 85 8.36 10.50 0.15
CA ASP A 85 8.79 10.84 -1.22
C ASP A 85 9.57 9.68 -1.84
N GLU A 86 10.45 9.02 -1.10
CA GLU A 86 11.15 7.81 -1.56
C GLU A 86 10.20 6.65 -1.85
N VAL A 87 9.11 6.52 -1.09
CA VAL A 87 8.05 5.53 -1.37
C VAL A 87 7.37 5.83 -2.71
N ILE A 88 6.99 7.09 -2.97
CA ILE A 88 6.37 7.53 -4.23
C ILE A 88 7.35 7.37 -5.40
N GLU A 89 8.59 7.80 -5.25
CA GLU A 89 9.62 7.70 -6.28
C GLU A 89 9.83 6.22 -6.66
N GLY A 90 10.03 5.36 -5.67
CA GLY A 90 10.24 3.94 -5.87
C GLY A 90 9.08 3.24 -6.61
N ILE A 91 7.82 3.55 -6.28
CA ILE A 91 6.68 2.99 -7.03
C ILE A 91 6.56 3.61 -8.43
N SER A 92 6.78 4.92 -8.57
CA SER A 92 6.65 5.64 -9.84
C SER A 92 7.67 5.16 -10.86
N GLU A 93 8.95 5.11 -10.49
CA GLU A 93 10.02 4.61 -11.35
C GLU A 93 9.79 3.14 -11.74
N LYS A 94 9.36 2.30 -10.78
CA LYS A 94 9.02 0.89 -11.05
C LYS A 94 7.92 0.80 -12.10
N MET A 95 6.86 1.60 -11.97
CA MET A 95 5.74 1.55 -12.91
C MET A 95 6.11 2.13 -14.28
N ILE A 96 6.86 3.22 -14.35
CA ILE A 96 7.38 3.78 -15.62
C ILE A 96 8.24 2.73 -16.34
N ARG A 97 9.20 2.12 -15.63
CA ARG A 97 10.09 1.10 -16.20
C ARG A 97 9.34 -0.13 -16.69
N ARG A 98 8.30 -0.57 -15.98
CA ARG A 98 7.51 -1.75 -16.35
C ARG A 98 6.50 -1.48 -17.48
N HIS A 99 6.27 -0.22 -17.84
CA HIS A 99 5.36 0.17 -18.93
C HIS A 99 6.07 0.98 -20.03
N PRO A 100 7.14 0.46 -20.66
CA PRO A 100 7.86 1.20 -21.70
C PRO A 100 6.98 1.46 -22.95
N HIS A 101 5.90 0.71 -23.12
CA HIS A 101 4.90 0.95 -24.17
C HIS A 101 4.06 2.20 -23.93
N VAL A 102 3.92 2.64 -22.68
CA VAL A 102 3.25 3.89 -22.33
C VAL A 102 4.25 5.04 -22.27
N PHE A 103 5.42 4.83 -21.64
CA PHE A 103 6.34 5.91 -21.27
C PHE A 103 7.60 6.03 -22.15
N SER A 104 7.85 5.10 -23.07
CA SER A 104 9.07 5.08 -23.89
C SER A 104 8.83 4.72 -25.36
N GLY A 105 7.57 4.69 -25.79
CA GLY A 105 7.19 4.47 -27.19
C GLY A 105 7.45 3.05 -27.73
N VAL A 106 7.65 2.06 -26.86
CA VAL A 106 7.79 0.66 -27.28
C VAL A 106 6.45 0.14 -27.79
N ASN A 107 6.42 -0.39 -29.01
CA ASN A 107 5.21 -1.02 -29.54
C ASN A 107 5.36 -2.55 -29.46
N TYR A 108 4.33 -3.19 -28.93
CA TYR A 108 4.20 -4.65 -28.95
C TYR A 108 3.18 -5.04 -30.02
N ALA A 109 3.46 -6.11 -30.76
CA ALA A 109 2.56 -6.65 -31.77
C ALA A 109 1.35 -7.36 -31.17
N SER A 110 1.43 -7.79 -29.90
CA SER A 110 0.33 -8.43 -29.19
C SER A 110 0.40 -8.28 -27.67
N VAL A 111 -0.69 -8.62 -26.99
CA VAL A 111 -0.77 -8.67 -25.53
C VAL A 111 0.19 -9.72 -24.95
N GLU A 112 0.36 -10.86 -25.63
CA GLU A 112 1.29 -11.92 -25.24
C GLU A 112 2.75 -11.43 -25.26
N GLU A 113 3.13 -10.66 -26.29
CA GLU A 113 4.46 -10.04 -26.36
C GLU A 113 4.67 -9.03 -25.23
N GLN A 114 3.65 -8.21 -24.95
CA GLN A 114 3.67 -7.29 -23.82
C GLN A 114 3.83 -8.01 -22.47
N HIS A 115 3.14 -9.12 -22.26
CA HIS A 115 3.29 -9.96 -21.06
C HIS A 115 4.69 -10.58 -20.96
N ALA A 116 5.24 -11.09 -22.06
CA ALA A 116 6.60 -11.62 -22.08
C ALA A 116 7.64 -10.54 -21.73
N ALA A 117 7.49 -9.34 -22.28
CA ALA A 117 8.35 -8.20 -21.96
C ALA A 117 8.22 -7.78 -20.48
N TRP A 118 7.01 -7.77 -19.94
CA TRP A 118 6.75 -7.50 -18.52
C TRP A 118 7.50 -8.45 -17.59
N ASP A 119 7.43 -9.76 -17.87
CA ASP A 119 8.13 -10.75 -17.06
C ASP A 119 9.65 -10.68 -17.23
N ALA A 120 10.14 -10.37 -18.43
CA ALA A 120 11.56 -10.11 -18.66
C ALA A 120 12.07 -8.91 -17.85
N ILE A 121 11.33 -7.79 -17.82
CA ILE A 121 11.66 -6.61 -17.01
C ILE A 121 11.68 -6.99 -15.52
N LYS A 122 10.66 -7.69 -15.02
CA LYS A 122 10.63 -8.16 -13.62
C LYS A 122 11.81 -9.07 -13.28
N ALA A 123 12.20 -9.95 -14.20
CA ALA A 123 13.35 -10.83 -13.99
C ALA A 123 14.66 -10.03 -13.91
N GLN A 124 14.81 -8.97 -14.72
CA GLN A 124 15.96 -8.06 -14.65
C GLN A 124 16.00 -7.29 -13.33
N GLU A 125 14.87 -6.79 -12.83
CA GLU A 125 14.78 -6.07 -11.56
C GLU A 125 15.21 -6.91 -10.34
N LYS A 126 15.01 -8.23 -10.43
CA LYS A 126 15.43 -9.18 -9.39
C LYS A 126 16.92 -9.50 -9.45
N LYS A 127 17.62 -9.23 -10.57
CA LYS A 127 19.06 -9.48 -10.66
C LYS A 127 19.81 -8.53 -9.73
N GLY A 128 20.60 -9.09 -8.82
CA GLY A 128 21.40 -8.31 -7.86
C GLY A 128 20.62 -7.80 -6.63
N LYS A 129 19.33 -8.18 -6.48
CA LYS A 129 18.58 -7.94 -5.25
C LYS A 129 18.34 -9.26 -4.53
N GLU A 130 18.60 -9.28 -3.22
CA GLU A 130 18.20 -10.39 -2.38
C GLU A 130 16.68 -10.32 -2.20
N TRP A 131 15.96 -11.17 -2.92
CA TRP A 131 14.52 -11.27 -2.74
C TRP A 131 14.25 -12.13 -1.50
N GLN A 132 13.85 -11.49 -0.41
CA GLN A 132 13.54 -12.13 0.86
C GLN A 132 12.17 -12.86 0.84
N ALA A 133 11.98 -13.73 -0.14
CA ALA A 133 10.74 -14.46 -0.37
C ALA A 133 10.37 -15.39 0.79
N GLU A 134 11.36 -15.78 1.59
CA GLU A 134 11.21 -16.69 2.73
C GLU A 134 10.24 -16.16 3.80
N TYR A 135 10.07 -14.84 3.90
CA TYR A 135 9.12 -14.24 4.85
C TYR A 135 7.68 -14.24 4.34
N LEU A 136 7.43 -14.40 3.03
CA LEU A 136 6.09 -14.32 2.46
C LEU A 136 5.13 -15.38 3.02
N PRO A 137 5.49 -16.68 3.15
CA PRO A 137 4.62 -17.67 3.75
C PRO A 137 4.19 -17.30 5.19
N GLY A 138 5.11 -16.73 5.97
CA GLY A 138 4.83 -16.23 7.32
C GLY A 138 3.84 -15.07 7.31
N ALA A 139 4.06 -14.08 6.43
CA ALA A 139 3.19 -12.93 6.28
C ALA A 139 1.76 -13.32 5.88
N PHE A 140 1.59 -14.25 4.93
CA PHE A 140 0.25 -14.72 4.55
C PHE A 140 -0.47 -15.45 5.69
N LYS A 141 0.26 -16.25 6.49
CA LYS A 141 -0.30 -16.92 7.66
C LYS A 141 -0.73 -15.90 8.72
N GLU A 142 0.10 -14.91 9.00
CA GLU A 142 -0.20 -13.84 9.96
C GLU A 142 -1.40 -13.01 9.51
N ALA A 143 -1.41 -12.56 8.24
CA ALA A 143 -2.52 -11.81 7.65
C ALA A 143 -3.85 -12.55 7.79
N LYS A 144 -3.85 -13.86 7.52
CA LYS A 144 -5.04 -14.70 7.74
C LYS A 144 -5.52 -14.64 9.20
N THR A 145 -4.62 -14.80 10.16
CA THR A 145 -4.97 -14.72 11.58
C THR A 145 -5.50 -13.34 11.98
N LEU A 146 -4.92 -12.26 11.45
CA LEU A 146 -5.38 -10.89 11.71
C LEU A 146 -6.79 -10.65 11.15
N ILE A 147 -7.07 -11.13 9.95
CA ILE A 147 -8.41 -11.05 9.35
C ILE A 147 -9.44 -11.81 10.20
N GLU A 148 -9.15 -13.04 10.64
CA GLU A 148 -10.10 -13.78 11.48
C GLU A 148 -10.39 -13.06 12.80
N LYS A 149 -9.37 -12.45 13.43
CA LYS A 149 -9.56 -11.62 14.63
C LYS A 149 -10.42 -10.38 14.36
N ALA A 150 -10.23 -9.74 13.20
CA ALA A 150 -11.04 -8.60 12.81
C ALA A 150 -12.51 -9.00 12.60
N ARG A 151 -12.75 -10.17 11.97
CA ARG A 151 -14.10 -10.73 11.82
C ARG A 151 -14.76 -11.00 13.16
N GLU A 152 -14.06 -11.65 14.09
CA GLU A 152 -14.57 -11.90 15.45
C GLU A 152 -14.92 -10.59 16.17
N ARG A 153 -14.06 -9.56 16.08
CA ARG A 153 -14.29 -8.25 16.69
C ARG A 153 -15.52 -7.55 16.08
N LYS A 154 -15.75 -7.71 14.77
CA LYS A 154 -16.92 -7.14 14.06
C LYS A 154 -18.18 -8.01 14.16
N GLY A 155 -18.11 -9.19 14.77
CA GLY A 155 -19.24 -10.12 14.93
C GLY A 155 -19.67 -10.83 13.63
N LEU A 156 -18.71 -11.11 12.73
CA LEU A 156 -18.89 -11.74 11.41
C LEU A 156 -18.38 -13.19 11.33
#